data_AF-A0A1A8P5X4-F1
#
_entry.id   AF-A0A1A8P5X4-F1
#
_cell.length_a   1.000
_cell.length_b   1.000
_cell.length_c   1.000
_cell.angle_alpha   90.00
_cell.angle_beta   90.00
_cell.angle_gamma   90.00
#
_symmetry.space_group_name_H-M   'P 1'
#
loop_
_entity.id
_entity.type
_entity.pdbx_description
1 polymer ?
#
loop_
_entity_poly.entity_id
_entity_poly.type
_entity_poly.pdbx_seq_one_letter_code
_entity_poly.pdbx_strand_id
1 'polypeptide(L)'
;LDSPEFRERLQCHEIELERTNRFIKDLIKDGNMLISALNSLSLAVQRFSRSLQEFQFECIGDAETDDEINIAQSLKEFSQLLSTMEEERKRLIQNADDVLISPLEKFRKEQIGAVKEGKKQFDKETERYYSLQEKYLSVSSKKKESQLHEADSQMNKDRKIFYDASLQYVFKIQEVQERKKFEFVEPLLAFLQGLFTSYHEG
;
A
#
# COMPACT_ATOMS: atom_id res chain seq x y z
N LEU A 1 -30.75 13.51 -4.71
CA LEU A 1 -29.29 13.47 -4.49
C LEU A 1 -28.98 12.76 -3.19
N ASP A 2 -29.68 13.07 -2.10
CA ASP A 2 -29.47 12.40 -0.81
C ASP A 2 -30.62 11.46 -0.40
N SER A 3 -30.91 10.45 -1.21
CA SER A 3 -31.94 9.45 -0.89
C SER A 3 -31.41 8.36 0.05
N PRO A 4 -32.28 7.62 0.74
CA PRO A 4 -31.86 6.44 1.52
C PRO A 4 -31.07 5.42 0.69
N GLU A 5 -31.50 5.17 -0.55
CA GLU A 5 -30.81 4.28 -1.49
C GLU A 5 -29.42 4.79 -1.90
N PHE A 6 -29.26 6.12 -2.03
CA PHE A 6 -27.94 6.72 -2.27
C PHE A 6 -27.03 6.51 -1.06
N ARG A 7 -27.53 6.75 0.16
CA ARG A 7 -26.78 6.56 1.41
C ARG A 7 -26.36 5.10 1.61
N GLU A 8 -27.24 4.16 1.31
CA GLU A 8 -26.94 2.72 1.36
C GLU A 8 -25.80 2.35 0.39
N ARG A 9 -25.88 2.80 -0.87
CA ARG A 9 -24.81 2.57 -1.85
C ARG A 9 -23.49 3.21 -1.44
N LEU A 10 -23.53 4.44 -0.93
CA LEU A 10 -22.35 5.13 -0.41
C LEU A 10 -21.71 4.31 0.73
N GLN A 11 -22.52 3.83 1.67
CA GLN A 11 -22.05 2.98 2.78
C GLN A 11 -21.41 1.68 2.28
N CYS A 12 -21.96 1.03 1.25
CA CYS A 12 -21.35 -0.15 0.64
C CYS A 12 -19.94 0.13 0.12
N HIS A 13 -19.72 1.28 -0.55
CA HIS A 13 -18.40 1.67 -1.02
C HIS A 13 -17.44 2.00 0.13
N GLU A 14 -17.92 2.62 1.20
CA GLU A 14 -17.11 2.89 2.41
C GLU A 14 -16.64 1.60 3.07
N ILE A 15 -17.54 0.61 3.21
CA ILE A 15 -17.21 -0.70 3.78
C ILE A 15 -16.16 -1.42 2.93
N GLU A 16 -16.29 -1.37 1.60
CA GLU A 16 -15.32 -1.95 0.68
C GLU A 16 -13.94 -1.29 0.82
N LEU A 17 -13.88 0.05 0.92
CA LEU A 17 -12.63 0.78 1.13
C LEU A 17 -11.97 0.44 2.46
N GLU A 18 -12.74 0.29 3.55
CA GLU A 18 -12.18 -0.14 4.84
C GLU A 18 -11.66 -1.58 4.81
N ARG A 19 -12.31 -2.48 4.05
CA ARG A 19 -11.80 -3.84 3.80
C ARG A 19 -10.48 -3.79 3.02
N THR A 20 -10.43 -3.00 1.93
CA THR A 20 -9.22 -2.79 1.13
C THR A 20 -8.07 -2.24 1.99
N ASN A 21 -8.34 -1.23 2.83
CA ASN A 21 -7.35 -0.64 3.73
C ASN A 21 -6.73 -1.67 4.70
N ARG A 22 -7.57 -2.54 5.29
CA ARG A 22 -7.10 -3.62 6.17
C ARG A 22 -6.28 -4.64 5.39
N PHE A 23 -6.78 -5.07 4.25
CA PHE A 23 -6.09 -6.04 3.39
C PHE A 23 -4.70 -5.54 2.97
N ILE A 24 -4.57 -4.28 2.53
CA ILE A 24 -3.27 -3.70 2.17
C ILE A 24 -2.32 -3.67 3.37
N LYS A 25 -2.82 -3.36 4.56
CA LYS A 25 -2.01 -3.35 5.79
C LYS A 25 -1.45 -4.74 6.11
N ASP A 26 -2.29 -5.77 5.99
CA ASP A 26 -1.89 -7.15 6.23
C ASP A 26 -0.89 -7.61 5.16
N LEU A 27 -1.12 -7.25 3.89
CA LEU A 27 -0.22 -7.56 2.78
C LEU A 27 1.16 -6.90 2.95
N ILE A 28 1.22 -5.65 3.41
CA ILE A 28 2.48 -4.97 3.74
C ILE A 28 3.21 -5.72 4.86
N LYS A 29 2.48 -6.18 5.89
CA LYS A 29 3.07 -6.94 7.00
C LYS A 29 3.67 -8.26 6.49
N ASP A 30 2.90 -9.01 5.70
CA ASP A 30 3.35 -10.29 5.15
C ASP A 30 4.51 -10.12 4.15
N GLY A 31 4.47 -9.06 3.33
CA GLY A 31 5.57 -8.67 2.45
C GLY A 31 6.86 -8.38 3.21
N ASN A 32 6.80 -7.61 4.30
CA ASN A 32 7.95 -7.38 5.16
C ASN A 32 8.50 -8.67 5.80
N MET A 33 7.62 -9.59 6.22
CA MET A 33 8.03 -10.89 6.74
C MET A 33 8.76 -11.72 5.67
N LEU A 34 8.24 -11.74 4.45
CA LEU A 34 8.88 -12.40 3.32
C LEU A 34 10.26 -11.82 3.01
N ILE A 35 10.38 -10.49 2.93
CA ILE A 35 11.66 -9.79 2.68
C ILE A 35 12.67 -10.13 3.78
N SER A 36 12.23 -10.15 5.05
CA SER A 36 13.07 -10.53 6.19
C SER A 36 13.57 -11.98 6.11
N ALA A 37 12.70 -12.91 5.69
CA ALA A 37 13.06 -14.30 5.48
C ALA A 37 14.08 -14.47 4.33
N LEU A 38 13.86 -13.77 3.20
CA LEU A 38 14.79 -13.75 2.07
C LEU A 38 16.16 -13.19 2.47
N ASN A 39 16.18 -12.13 3.27
CA ASN A 39 17.42 -11.56 3.79
C ASN A 39 18.15 -12.55 4.71
N SER A 40 17.43 -13.24 5.59
CA SER A 40 18.00 -14.26 6.48
C SER A 40 18.60 -15.42 5.68
N LEU A 41 17.91 -15.88 4.63
CA LEU A 41 18.43 -16.89 3.71
C LEU A 41 19.72 -16.39 3.03
N SER A 42 19.71 -15.18 2.47
CA SER A 42 20.90 -14.64 1.79
C SER A 42 22.10 -14.54 2.73
N LEU A 43 21.89 -14.12 3.98
CA LEU A 43 22.95 -14.09 5.00
C LEU A 43 23.50 -15.48 5.31
N ALA A 44 22.63 -16.50 5.38
CA ALA A 44 23.04 -17.88 5.61
C ALA A 44 23.88 -18.42 4.44
N VAL A 45 23.46 -18.20 3.19
CA VAL A 45 24.20 -18.63 2.01
C VAL A 45 25.54 -17.92 1.90
N GLN A 46 25.59 -16.61 2.15
CA GLN A 46 26.87 -15.87 2.19
C GLN A 46 27.83 -16.40 3.24
N ARG A 47 27.32 -16.74 4.44
CA ARG A 47 28.15 -17.30 5.52
C ARG A 47 28.69 -18.67 5.15
N PHE A 48 27.85 -19.53 4.56
CA PHE A 48 28.28 -20.84 4.08
C PHE A 48 29.32 -20.72 2.96
N SER A 49 29.08 -19.84 1.98
CA SER A 49 30.04 -19.54 0.90
C SER A 49 31.39 -19.10 1.46
N ARG A 50 31.41 -18.21 2.46
CA ARG A 50 32.65 -17.78 3.12
C ARG A 50 33.39 -18.94 3.78
N SER A 51 32.69 -19.83 4.47
CA SER A 51 33.32 -21.03 5.07
C SER A 51 33.98 -21.93 4.03
N LEU A 52 33.39 -22.06 2.83
CA LEU A 52 34.02 -22.79 1.72
C LEU A 52 35.26 -22.07 1.19
N GLN A 53 35.20 -20.73 1.09
CA GLN A 53 36.30 -19.91 0.60
C GLN A 53 37.53 -19.93 1.54
N GLU A 54 37.27 -19.93 2.84
CA GLU A 54 38.28 -19.91 3.90
C GLU A 54 38.85 -21.30 4.20
N PHE A 55 38.22 -22.37 3.70
CA PHE A 55 38.73 -23.73 3.91
C PHE A 55 40.10 -23.91 3.26
N GLN A 56 41.04 -24.38 4.07
CA GLN A 56 42.38 -24.82 3.68
C GLN A 56 42.72 -26.05 4.50
N PHE A 57 43.48 -26.97 3.93
CA PHE A 57 44.01 -28.08 4.70
C PHE A 57 45.07 -27.55 5.67
N GLU A 58 45.16 -28.19 6.84
CA GLU A 58 46.30 -27.97 7.71
C GLU A 58 47.49 -28.75 7.13
N CYS A 59 48.53 -28.05 6.68
CA CYS A 59 49.73 -28.69 6.18
C CYS A 59 50.48 -29.38 7.33
N ILE A 60 50.41 -30.71 7.38
CA ILE A 60 51.13 -31.54 8.35
C ILE A 60 52.35 -32.14 7.64
N GLY A 61 53.47 -31.42 7.63
CA GLY A 61 54.71 -31.84 6.96
C GLY A 61 55.43 -30.66 6.29
N ASP A 62 56.13 -30.93 5.18
CA ASP A 62 56.90 -29.92 4.46
C ASP A 62 56.09 -29.20 3.35
N ALA A 63 55.02 -29.83 2.83
CA ALA A 63 54.13 -29.27 1.80
C ALA A 63 52.76 -29.98 1.75
N GLU A 64 51.74 -29.29 1.22
CA GLU A 64 50.44 -29.88 0.88
C GLU A 64 50.58 -30.86 -0.31
N THR A 65 49.73 -31.87 -0.34
CA THR A 65 49.57 -32.78 -1.49
C THR A 65 48.78 -32.13 -2.61
N ASP A 66 48.94 -32.63 -3.84
CA ASP A 66 48.17 -32.15 -5.00
C ASP A 66 46.65 -32.27 -4.77
N ASP A 67 46.19 -33.32 -4.10
CA ASP A 67 44.77 -33.53 -3.78
C ASP A 67 44.24 -32.47 -2.79
N GLU A 68 45.02 -32.13 -1.76
CA GLU A 68 44.64 -31.10 -0.79
C GLU A 68 44.52 -29.72 -1.47
N ILE A 69 45.47 -29.39 -2.35
CA ILE A 69 45.44 -28.17 -3.16
C ILE A 69 44.20 -28.17 -4.07
N ASN A 70 43.93 -29.27 -4.78
CA ASN A 70 42.80 -29.39 -5.71
C ASN A 70 41.44 -29.31 -5.01
N ILE A 71 41.30 -29.94 -3.84
CA ILE A 71 40.06 -29.88 -3.05
C ILE A 71 39.85 -28.46 -2.51
N ALA A 72 40.87 -27.82 -1.93
CA ALA A 72 40.75 -26.45 -1.44
C ALA A 72 40.39 -25.48 -2.57
N GLN A 73 40.95 -25.68 -3.77
CA GLN A 73 40.59 -24.88 -4.94
C GLN A 73 39.14 -25.12 -5.40
N SER A 74 38.67 -26.37 -5.40
CA SER A 74 37.28 -26.71 -5.74
C SER A 74 36.27 -26.05 -4.80
N LEU A 75 36.57 -26.00 -3.49
CA LEU A 75 35.72 -25.34 -2.50
C LEU A 75 35.65 -23.82 -2.71
N LYS A 76 36.74 -23.19 -3.17
CA LYS A 76 36.72 -21.78 -3.59
C LYS A 76 35.84 -21.56 -4.82
N GLU A 77 35.83 -22.49 -5.78
CA GLU A 77 34.94 -22.42 -6.95
C GLU A 77 33.47 -22.56 -6.53
N PHE A 78 33.14 -23.46 -5.60
CA PHE A 78 31.78 -23.57 -5.05
C PHE A 78 31.35 -22.28 -4.33
N SER A 79 32.25 -21.65 -3.57
CA SER A 79 31.99 -20.34 -2.97
C SER A 79 31.66 -19.26 -4.01
N GLN A 80 32.41 -19.21 -5.11
CA GLN A 80 32.16 -18.25 -6.19
C GLN A 80 30.78 -18.47 -6.82
N LEU A 81 30.43 -19.73 -7.14
CA LEU A 81 29.12 -20.07 -7.69
C LEU A 81 27.97 -19.64 -6.76
N LEU A 82 28.06 -19.96 -5.46
CA LEU A 82 27.06 -19.54 -4.48
C LEU A 82 26.96 -18.02 -4.37
N SER A 83 28.08 -17.31 -4.50
CA SER A 83 28.08 -15.85 -4.43
C SER A 83 27.37 -15.24 -5.63
N THR A 84 27.61 -15.75 -6.84
CA THR A 84 26.91 -15.33 -8.07
C THR A 84 25.41 -15.59 -7.98
N MET A 85 25.00 -16.78 -7.52
CA MET A 85 23.59 -17.12 -7.31
C MET A 85 22.88 -16.20 -6.29
N GLU A 86 23.62 -15.60 -5.36
CA GLU A 86 23.08 -14.67 -4.36
C GLU A 86 22.96 -13.22 -4.84
N GLU A 87 23.64 -12.83 -5.92
CA GLU A 87 23.67 -11.43 -6.38
C GLU A 87 22.28 -10.92 -6.73
N GLU A 88 21.49 -11.69 -7.47
CA GLU A 88 20.15 -11.26 -7.88
C GLU A 88 19.14 -11.31 -6.72
N ARG A 89 19.30 -12.25 -5.77
CA ARG A 89 18.49 -12.26 -4.54
C ARG A 89 18.75 -11.01 -3.70
N LYS A 90 20.01 -10.60 -3.56
CA LYS A 90 20.36 -9.34 -2.86
C LYS A 90 19.75 -8.12 -3.55
N ARG A 91 19.85 -8.06 -4.88
CA ARG A 91 19.26 -6.96 -5.68
C ARG A 91 17.75 -6.87 -5.46
N LEU A 92 17.05 -8.01 -5.49
CA LEU A 92 15.63 -8.08 -5.17
C LEU A 92 15.34 -7.55 -3.76
N ILE A 93 16.04 -8.06 -2.74
CA ILE A 93 15.83 -7.67 -1.33
C ILE A 93 16.03 -6.15 -1.17
N GLN A 94 17.07 -5.60 -1.79
CA GLN A 94 17.40 -4.19 -1.67
C GLN A 94 16.35 -3.27 -2.31
N ASN A 95 15.71 -3.73 -3.39
CA ASN A 95 14.67 -2.98 -4.08
C ASN A 95 13.25 -3.27 -3.55
N ALA A 96 13.07 -4.26 -2.68
CA ALA A 96 11.76 -4.74 -2.30
C ALA A 96 10.92 -3.69 -1.55
N ASP A 97 11.54 -2.81 -0.76
CA ASP A 97 10.81 -1.73 -0.11
C ASP A 97 10.23 -0.75 -1.14
N ASP A 98 11.08 -0.25 -2.04
CA ASP A 98 10.71 0.73 -3.07
C ASP A 98 9.71 0.18 -4.08
N VAL A 99 9.80 -1.12 -4.41
CA VAL A 99 8.98 -1.76 -5.45
C VAL A 99 7.65 -2.27 -4.90
N LEU A 100 7.59 -2.71 -3.64
CA LEU A 100 6.39 -3.33 -3.05
C LEU A 100 5.84 -2.53 -1.87
N ILE A 101 6.65 -2.33 -0.83
CA ILE A 101 6.17 -1.84 0.47
C ILE A 101 5.76 -0.37 0.39
N SER A 102 6.67 0.49 -0.06
CA SER A 102 6.48 1.93 -0.17
C SER A 102 5.30 2.33 -1.09
N PRO A 103 5.09 1.70 -2.26
CA PRO A 103 3.91 1.96 -3.09
C PRO A 103 2.59 1.59 -2.42
N LEU A 104 2.51 0.43 -1.75
CA LEU A 104 1.31 0.00 -1.02
C LEU A 104 1.02 0.91 0.19
N GLU A 105 2.08 1.29 0.92
CA GLU A 105 2.02 2.28 1.99
C GLU A 105 1.47 3.62 1.50
N LYS A 106 2.00 4.11 0.37
CA LYS A 106 1.61 5.36 -0.25
C LYS A 106 0.15 5.35 -0.68
N PHE A 107 -0.29 4.31 -1.37
CA PHE A 107 -1.70 4.15 -1.75
C PHE A 107 -2.63 4.22 -0.53
N ARG A 108 -2.26 3.51 0.55
CA ARG A 108 -3.04 3.51 1.80
C ARG A 108 -3.11 4.90 2.45
N LYS A 109 -1.98 5.59 2.54
CA LYS A 109 -1.88 6.88 3.24
C LYS A 109 -2.50 8.01 2.42
N GLU A 110 -2.19 8.08 1.13
CA GLU A 110 -2.59 9.18 0.26
C GLU A 110 -3.97 8.98 -0.34
N GLN A 111 -4.25 7.83 -0.95
CA GLN A 111 -5.52 7.60 -1.64
C GLN A 111 -6.65 7.33 -0.65
N ILE A 112 -6.50 6.29 0.17
CA ILE A 112 -7.54 5.95 1.16
C ILE A 112 -7.62 7.04 2.25
N GLY A 113 -6.49 7.59 2.68
CA GLY A 113 -6.48 8.70 3.65
C GLY A 113 -7.23 9.93 3.15
N ALA A 114 -7.10 10.29 1.87
CA ALA A 114 -7.85 11.42 1.30
C ALA A 114 -9.36 11.18 1.26
N VAL A 115 -9.82 9.94 1.05
CA VAL A 115 -11.25 9.61 1.16
C VAL A 115 -11.75 9.81 2.59
N LYS A 116 -10.97 9.42 3.61
CA LYS A 116 -11.33 9.62 5.01
C LYS A 116 -11.47 11.10 5.36
N GLU A 117 -10.62 11.95 4.82
CA GLU A 117 -10.75 13.40 5.01
C GLU A 117 -11.95 13.97 4.26
N GLY A 118 -12.19 13.52 3.03
CA GLY A 118 -13.41 13.85 2.28
C GLY A 118 -14.69 13.47 3.01
N LYS A 119 -14.69 12.31 3.70
CA LYS A 119 -15.80 11.85 4.53
C LYS A 119 -16.09 12.82 5.67
N LYS A 120 -15.06 13.26 6.41
CA LYS A 120 -15.24 14.22 7.51
C LYS A 120 -15.88 15.52 7.03
N GLN A 121 -15.43 16.03 5.87
CA GLN A 121 -16.00 17.24 5.29
C GLN A 121 -17.45 17.03 4.84
N PHE A 122 -17.77 15.87 4.25
CA PHE A 122 -19.13 15.51 3.89
C PHE A 122 -20.06 15.37 5.09
N ASP A 123 -19.61 14.69 6.16
CA ASP A 123 -20.38 14.50 7.39
C ASP A 123 -20.65 15.86 8.06
N LYS A 124 -19.63 16.73 8.13
CA LYS A 124 -19.76 18.09 8.67
C LYS A 124 -20.79 18.93 7.90
N GLU A 125 -20.73 18.96 6.57
CA GLU A 125 -21.72 19.73 5.80
C GLU A 125 -23.11 19.05 5.81
N THR A 126 -23.18 17.73 5.97
CA THR A 126 -24.45 17.00 6.19
C THR A 126 -25.12 17.45 7.49
N GLU A 127 -24.41 17.42 8.62
CA GLU A 127 -24.93 17.85 9.92
C GLU A 127 -25.37 19.31 9.91
N ARG A 128 -24.54 20.18 9.31
CA ARG A 128 -24.85 21.60 9.14
C ARG A 128 -26.12 21.80 8.31
N TYR A 129 -26.24 21.11 7.19
CA TYR A 129 -27.38 21.25 6.29
C TYR A 129 -28.69 20.84 6.97
N TYR A 130 -28.73 19.69 7.64
CA TYR A 130 -29.95 19.25 8.34
C TYR A 130 -30.31 20.16 9.51
N SER A 131 -29.32 20.66 10.25
CA SER A 131 -29.55 21.64 11.32
C SER A 131 -30.16 22.94 10.79
N LEU A 132 -29.72 23.42 9.62
CA LEU A 132 -30.26 24.61 8.97
C LEU A 132 -31.63 24.35 8.34
N GLN A 133 -31.86 23.15 7.81
CA GLN A 133 -33.14 22.71 7.27
C GLN A 133 -34.21 22.69 8.36
N GLU A 134 -33.92 22.14 9.53
CA GLU A 134 -34.84 22.13 10.67
C GLU A 134 -35.23 23.56 11.09
N LYS A 135 -34.23 24.45 11.17
CA LYS A 135 -34.48 25.88 11.44
C LYS A 135 -35.35 26.52 10.37
N TYR A 136 -35.11 26.24 9.10
CA TYR A 136 -35.92 26.73 7.98
C TYR A 136 -37.38 26.22 8.09
N LEU A 137 -37.58 24.93 8.38
CA LEU A 137 -38.92 24.35 8.56
C LEU A 137 -39.66 24.93 9.77
N SER A 138 -38.95 25.42 10.78
CA SER A 138 -39.54 26.09 11.94
C SER A 138 -39.97 27.55 11.68
N VAL A 139 -39.66 28.11 10.50
CA VAL A 139 -40.04 29.49 10.17
C VAL A 139 -41.56 29.62 10.04
N SER A 140 -42.16 30.50 10.85
CA SER A 140 -43.59 30.78 10.81
C SER A 140 -44.02 31.45 9.50
N SER A 141 -45.10 30.96 8.90
CA SER A 141 -45.74 31.56 7.72
C SER A 141 -46.31 32.96 7.96
N LYS A 142 -46.38 33.41 9.23
CA LYS A 142 -46.84 34.75 9.60
C LYS A 142 -45.73 35.81 9.53
N LYS A 143 -44.49 35.43 9.22
CA LYS A 143 -43.38 36.38 9.04
C LYS A 143 -43.59 37.24 7.80
N LYS A 144 -42.88 38.38 7.76
CA LYS A 144 -42.90 39.28 6.59
C LYS A 144 -42.38 38.53 5.36
N GLU A 145 -42.97 38.82 4.20
CA GLU A 145 -42.61 38.19 2.92
C GLU A 145 -41.12 38.33 2.60
N SER A 146 -40.50 39.47 2.92
CA SER A 146 -39.05 39.66 2.76
C SER A 146 -38.21 38.68 3.59
N GLN A 147 -38.65 38.34 4.81
CA GLN A 147 -37.95 37.39 5.68
C GLN A 147 -38.13 35.95 5.21
N LEU A 148 -39.29 35.62 4.61
CA LEU A 148 -39.53 34.31 4.00
C LEU A 148 -38.62 34.13 2.77
N HIS A 149 -38.55 35.14 1.89
CA HIS A 149 -37.64 35.12 0.75
C HIS A 149 -36.16 35.02 1.13
N GLU A 150 -35.74 35.70 2.19
CA GLU A 150 -34.37 35.58 2.69
C GLU A 150 -34.07 34.16 3.19
N ALA A 151 -34.99 33.56 3.95
CA ALA A 151 -34.87 32.18 4.43
C ALA A 151 -34.79 31.18 3.26
N ASP A 152 -35.61 31.36 2.21
CA ASP A 152 -35.57 30.53 1.00
C ASP A 152 -34.23 30.65 0.27
N SER A 153 -33.74 31.88 0.11
CA SER A 153 -32.46 32.16 -0.54
C SER A 153 -31.29 31.52 0.21
N GLN A 154 -31.29 31.63 1.54
CA GLN A 154 -30.28 31.01 2.39
C GLN A 154 -30.34 29.48 2.32
N MET A 155 -31.53 28.90 2.42
CA MET A 155 -31.74 27.45 2.32
C MET A 155 -31.28 26.89 0.97
N ASN A 156 -31.51 27.63 -0.12
CA ASN A 156 -31.02 27.25 -1.45
C ASN A 156 -29.49 27.25 -1.53
N LYS A 157 -28.81 28.22 -0.91
CA LYS A 157 -27.35 28.28 -0.83
C LYS A 157 -26.79 27.11 -0.02
N ASP A 158 -27.35 26.86 1.17
CA ASP A 158 -26.89 25.78 2.06
C ASP A 158 -27.10 24.40 1.42
N ARG A 159 -28.22 24.22 0.69
CA ARG A 159 -28.47 23.00 -0.11
C ARG A 159 -27.41 22.80 -1.18
N LYS A 160 -26.97 23.87 -1.85
CA LYS A 160 -25.92 23.79 -2.87
C LYS A 160 -24.58 23.37 -2.26
N ILE A 161 -24.19 23.97 -1.12
CA ILE A 161 -22.96 23.61 -0.41
C ILE A 161 -22.95 22.13 -0.02
N PHE A 162 -24.07 21.64 0.52
CA PHE A 162 -24.23 20.23 0.86
C PHE A 162 -24.09 19.32 -0.36
N TYR A 163 -24.73 19.65 -1.48
CA TYR A 163 -24.62 18.87 -2.71
C TYR A 163 -23.21 18.89 -3.30
N ASP A 164 -22.53 20.03 -3.29
CA ASP A 164 -21.16 20.13 -3.76
C ASP A 164 -20.23 19.23 -2.92
N ALA A 165 -20.37 19.25 -1.58
CA ALA A 165 -19.62 18.36 -0.68
C ALA A 165 -19.94 16.88 -0.92
N SER A 166 -21.21 16.53 -1.15
CA SER A 166 -21.64 15.16 -1.45
C SER A 166 -21.03 14.65 -2.77
N LEU A 167 -21.08 15.45 -3.83
CA LEU A 167 -20.50 15.09 -5.13
C LEU A 167 -18.98 14.95 -5.06
N GLN A 168 -18.30 15.85 -4.35
CA GLN A 168 -16.85 15.76 -4.13
C GLN A 168 -16.47 14.47 -3.40
N TYR A 169 -17.23 14.09 -2.38
CA TYR A 169 -16.97 12.87 -1.63
C TYR A 169 -17.18 11.61 -2.48
N VAL A 170 -18.31 11.53 -3.21
CA VAL A 170 -18.59 10.42 -4.13
C VAL A 170 -17.52 10.32 -5.21
N PHE A 171 -17.13 11.46 -5.81
CA PHE A 171 -16.06 11.50 -6.79
C PHE A 171 -14.75 10.95 -6.22
N LYS A 172 -14.40 11.32 -4.99
CA LYS A 172 -13.17 10.85 -4.35
C LYS A 172 -13.17 9.34 -4.12
N ILE A 173 -14.30 8.78 -3.71
CA ILE A 173 -14.47 7.32 -3.59
C ILE A 173 -14.25 6.66 -4.95
N GLN A 174 -14.92 7.13 -6.00
CA GLN A 174 -14.79 6.55 -7.34
C GLN A 174 -13.37 6.66 -7.88
N GLU A 175 -12.70 7.79 -7.66
CA GLU A 175 -11.29 7.98 -8.02
C GLU A 175 -10.41 6.88 -7.40
N VAL A 176 -10.56 6.61 -6.10
CA VAL A 176 -9.76 5.58 -5.42
C VAL A 176 -10.12 4.17 -5.90
N GLN A 177 -11.39 3.90 -6.21
CA GLN A 177 -11.80 2.61 -6.77
C GLN A 177 -11.15 2.34 -8.14
N GLU A 178 -11.05 3.36 -8.98
CA GLU A 178 -10.37 3.24 -10.28
C GLU A 178 -8.85 3.13 -10.12
N ARG A 179 -8.24 3.96 -9.27
CA ARG A 179 -6.80 3.89 -8.96
C ARG A 179 -6.37 2.54 -8.42
N LYS A 180 -7.19 1.95 -7.54
CA LYS A 180 -6.95 0.62 -6.96
C LYS A 180 -6.70 -0.45 -8.03
N LYS A 181 -7.31 -0.35 -9.22
CA LYS A 181 -7.20 -1.39 -10.26
C LYS A 181 -5.77 -1.54 -10.79
N PHE A 182 -4.95 -0.51 -10.72
CA PHE A 182 -3.58 -0.53 -11.23
C PHE A 182 -2.54 -0.23 -10.13
N GLU A 183 -2.74 0.82 -9.32
CA GLU A 183 -1.76 1.22 -8.27
C GLU A 183 -1.56 0.12 -7.20
N PHE A 184 -2.51 -0.82 -7.07
CA PHE A 184 -2.37 -1.98 -6.20
C PHE A 184 -1.69 -3.18 -6.88
N VAL A 185 -1.93 -3.40 -8.18
CA VAL A 185 -1.48 -4.59 -8.92
C VAL A 185 -0.04 -4.43 -9.41
N GLU A 186 0.34 -3.22 -9.82
CA GLU A 186 1.67 -2.94 -10.36
C GLU A 186 2.81 -3.24 -9.37
N PRO A 187 2.74 -2.85 -8.08
CA PRO A 187 3.78 -3.19 -7.10
C PRO A 187 3.94 -4.70 -6.90
N LEU A 188 2.82 -5.43 -6.91
CA LEU A 188 2.82 -6.89 -6.76
C LEU A 188 3.44 -7.57 -7.97
N LEU A 189 3.05 -7.13 -9.18
CA LEU A 189 3.62 -7.65 -10.42
C LEU A 189 5.12 -7.40 -10.48
N ALA A 190 5.57 -6.18 -10.18
CA ALA A 190 6.98 -5.82 -10.21
C ALA A 190 7.80 -6.63 -9.19
N PHE A 191 7.28 -6.84 -7.98
CA PHE A 191 7.94 -7.69 -6.98
C PHE A 191 8.01 -9.17 -7.41
N LEU A 192 6.93 -9.72 -7.98
CA LEU A 192 6.91 -11.08 -8.50
C LEU A 192 7.87 -11.26 -9.68
N GLN A 193 7.95 -10.28 -10.58
CA GLN A 193 8.93 -10.28 -11.66
C GLN A 193 10.35 -10.30 -11.10
N GLY A 194 10.66 -9.46 -10.10
CA GLY A 194 11.96 -9.49 -9.42
C GLY A 194 12.26 -10.83 -8.76
N LEU A 195 11.26 -11.48 -8.14
CA LEU A 195 11.40 -12.85 -7.63
C LEU A 195 11.75 -13.82 -8.75
N PHE A 196 11.01 -13.83 -9.86
CA PHE A 196 11.30 -14.73 -10.98
C PHE A 196 12.68 -14.47 -11.59
N THR A 197 13.08 -13.22 -11.76
CA THR A 197 14.44 -12.87 -12.21
C THR A 197 15.49 -13.45 -11.28
N SER A 198 15.32 -13.31 -9.96
CA SER A 198 16.26 -13.88 -8.99
C SER A 198 16.39 -15.41 -9.03
N TYR A 199 15.37 -16.12 -9.53
CA TYR A 199 15.41 -17.58 -9.72
C TYR A 199 15.99 -18.01 -11.07
N HIS A 200 15.88 -17.17 -12.11
CA HIS A 200 16.36 -17.50 -13.46
C HIS A 200 17.81 -17.09 -13.67
N GLU A 201 18.23 -15.98 -13.07
CA GLU A 201 19.57 -15.42 -13.22
C GLU A 201 20.52 -15.81 -12.08
N GLY A 202 19.98 -16.32 -10.97
CA GLY A 202 20.74 -16.81 -9.82
C GLY A 202 20.75 -18.32 -9.67
#